data_AF-A0A6P1ISX4-F1
#
_entry.id   AF-A0A6P1ISX4-F1
#
_cell.length_a   1.000
_cell.length_b   1.000
_cell.length_c   1.000
_cell.angle_alpha   90.00
_cell.angle_beta   90.00
_cell.angle_gamma   90.00
#
_symmetry.space_group_name_H-M   'P 1'
#
loop_
_entity.id
_entity.type
_entity.pdbx_description
1 polymer ?
#
loop_
_entity_poly.entity_id
_entity_poly.type
_entity_poly.pdbx_seq_one_letter_code
_entity_poly.pdbx_strand_id
1 'polypeptide(L)'
;MLRSATGLFFRSVRTKRFLLSSTKGARPRYRFCPHCLQDQREPHFPVHWRFTGFRYCKVHHCMLEDRCHVCNSTVTMPANQLQAGPGGKGIAYLKHCMSCGEDLCKGSTLSTGEAFSLISVMERTLMANGLAVLRALLEGYLFRDTAEKKLPLSTLCRLDQQLLLPNQENWLTVAILRGRLLQRIRRRATERQASRGEHTEATQGDEAVGEH
;
A
#
# COMPACT_ATOMS: atom_id res chain seq x y z
N MET A 1 -0.96 -0.45 56.40
CA MET A 1 -1.83 -1.47 55.68
C MET A 1 -1.62 -1.40 54.18
N LEU A 2 -0.43 -1.80 53.68
CA LEU A 2 0.25 -2.33 52.49
C LEU A 2 -0.71 -2.48 51.31
N ARG A 3 -0.68 -1.51 50.24
CA ARG A 3 -0.73 -1.24 48.79
C ARG A 3 -0.74 -2.53 47.97
N SER A 4 -1.88 -2.89 47.39
CA SER A 4 -1.87 -3.76 46.19
C SER A 4 -2.13 -2.92 44.93
N ALA A 5 -1.03 -2.25 44.33
CA ALA A 5 -0.42 -2.04 43.01
C ALA A 5 -0.71 -3.20 42.06
N THR A 6 -1.94 -3.49 41.58
CA THR A 6 -1.91 -4.10 40.24
C THR A 6 -3.23 -3.79 39.51
N GLY A 7 -3.60 -2.56 39.39
CA GLY A 7 -4.45 -2.04 38.29
C GLY A 7 -4.10 -2.68 36.94
N LEU A 8 -4.07 -4.01 36.71
CA LEU A 8 -4.11 -4.56 35.34
C LEU A 8 -5.21 -3.90 34.50
N PHE A 9 -5.13 -2.63 34.37
CA PHE A 9 -5.78 -1.88 33.27
C PHE A 9 -5.84 -2.72 32.00
N PHE A 10 -6.64 -3.80 31.91
CA PHE A 10 -6.97 -4.33 30.57
C PHE A 10 -6.98 -3.21 29.53
N ARG A 11 -5.80 -2.73 29.18
CA ARG A 11 -5.76 -1.75 28.08
C ARG A 11 -6.37 -2.33 26.81
N SER A 12 -7.70 -2.15 26.64
CA SER A 12 -8.35 -2.47 25.35
C SER A 12 -7.48 -2.08 24.16
N VAL A 13 -7.14 -3.14 23.40
CA VAL A 13 -6.40 -2.90 22.14
C VAL A 13 -7.06 -1.74 21.37
N ARG A 14 -6.39 -0.63 21.44
CA ARG A 14 -6.93 0.47 20.60
C ARG A 14 -6.69 0.17 19.12
N THR A 15 -7.71 -0.38 18.48
CA THR A 15 -7.61 -0.88 17.08
C THR A 15 -7.30 0.27 16.12
N LYS A 16 -7.58 1.46 16.63
CA LYS A 16 -7.38 2.62 15.73
C LYS A 16 -5.88 2.85 15.46
N ARG A 17 -5.10 2.33 16.35
CA ARG A 17 -3.64 2.49 16.20
C ARG A 17 -3.10 1.62 15.07
N PHE A 18 -3.92 0.71 14.58
CA PHE A 18 -3.42 -0.20 13.53
C PHE A 18 -3.98 0.18 12.17
N LEU A 19 -4.80 1.28 12.23
CA LEU A 19 -5.46 1.63 10.95
C LEU A 19 -4.71 2.81 10.32
N LEU A 20 -4.72 2.72 8.95
CA LEU A 20 -4.21 3.84 8.15
C LEU A 20 -5.09 5.08 8.30
N SER A 21 -4.43 6.32 8.75
CA SER A 21 -5.14 7.58 9.06
C SER A 21 -6.24 7.37 10.11
N SER A 22 -5.73 7.34 11.39
CA SER A 22 -6.62 7.02 12.53
C SER A 22 -7.06 8.31 13.24
N THR A 23 -6.84 9.54 12.35
CA THR A 23 -7.25 10.81 13.01
C THR A 23 -8.76 10.99 12.91
N LYS A 24 -9.28 11.45 14.04
CA LYS A 24 -10.75 11.67 14.08
C LYS A 24 -11.19 12.64 12.97
N GLY A 25 -12.13 12.07 12.09
CA GLY A 25 -12.74 12.97 11.06
C GLY A 25 -12.01 12.85 9.73
N ALA A 26 -10.87 12.01 9.80
CA ALA A 26 -10.17 11.83 8.51
C ALA A 26 -10.80 10.69 7.71
N ARG A 27 -10.80 10.92 6.41
CA ARG A 27 -11.30 9.83 5.55
C ARG A 27 -10.37 8.61 5.61
N PRO A 28 -11.14 7.47 5.68
CA PRO A 28 -10.30 6.26 5.73
C PRO A 28 -9.41 6.14 4.48
N ARG A 29 -8.21 5.72 4.83
CA ARG A 29 -7.25 5.54 3.70
C ARG A 29 -7.00 4.05 3.47
N TYR A 30 -6.62 3.92 2.17
CA TYR A 30 -6.42 2.50 1.81
C TYR A 30 -5.06 2.35 1.12
N ARG A 31 -4.48 1.23 1.42
CA ARG A 31 -3.45 0.73 0.48
C ARG A 31 -4.07 -0.26 -0.52
N PHE A 32 -3.26 -0.44 -1.55
CA PHE A 32 -3.87 -1.38 -2.51
C PHE A 32 -2.77 -2.02 -3.35
N CYS A 33 -3.20 -3.24 -3.82
CA CYS A 33 -2.37 -3.92 -4.85
C CYS A 33 -3.02 -3.74 -6.24
N PRO A 34 -2.24 -3.07 -7.20
CA PRO A 34 -2.80 -2.87 -8.55
C PRO A 34 -3.15 -4.20 -9.23
N HIS A 35 -2.49 -5.29 -8.93
CA HIS A 35 -2.75 -6.60 -9.59
C HIS A 35 -4.01 -7.26 -9.01
N CYS A 36 -4.13 -7.07 -7.72
CA CYS A 36 -5.39 -7.63 -7.16
C CYS A 36 -6.61 -6.89 -7.72
N LEU A 37 -6.48 -5.64 -7.77
CA LEU A 37 -7.64 -4.89 -8.31
C LEU A 37 -7.92 -5.29 -9.76
N GLN A 38 -6.85 -5.58 -10.54
CA GLN A 38 -7.03 -6.00 -11.96
C GLN A 38 -7.69 -7.39 -12.05
N ASP A 39 -7.44 -8.26 -11.09
CA ASP A 39 -7.92 -9.66 -11.18
C ASP A 39 -9.37 -9.76 -10.70
N GLN A 40 -9.79 -8.77 -10.04
CA GLN A 40 -11.14 -8.90 -9.45
C GLN A 40 -12.22 -8.64 -10.50
N ARG A 41 -13.21 -9.55 -10.44
CA ARG A 41 -14.34 -9.32 -11.38
C ARG A 41 -15.07 -8.01 -11.05
N GLU A 42 -15.17 -7.80 -9.77
CA GLU A 42 -15.70 -6.51 -9.29
C GLU A 42 -14.71 -5.88 -8.29
N PRO A 43 -13.92 -4.88 -8.87
CA PRO A 43 -12.83 -4.34 -8.06
C PRO A 43 -13.35 -3.64 -6.79
N HIS A 44 -12.85 -4.18 -5.66
CA HIS A 44 -13.17 -3.54 -4.36
C HIS A 44 -11.93 -3.55 -3.47
N PHE A 45 -12.06 -2.69 -2.41
CA PHE A 45 -10.93 -2.60 -1.46
C PHE A 45 -11.28 -3.37 -0.18
N PRO A 46 -10.51 -4.47 0.05
CA PRO A 46 -10.78 -5.24 1.27
C PRO A 46 -10.35 -4.50 2.54
N VAL A 47 -10.95 -4.90 3.60
CA VAL A 47 -10.80 -4.13 4.85
C VAL A 47 -9.33 -4.17 5.32
N HIS A 48 -8.68 -5.33 5.10
CA HIS A 48 -7.31 -5.44 5.67
C HIS A 48 -6.35 -4.45 4.99
N TRP A 49 -6.82 -3.81 3.90
CA TRP A 49 -5.97 -2.80 3.24
C TRP A 49 -5.97 -1.48 4.01
N ARG A 50 -6.65 -1.45 5.10
CA ARG A 50 -6.74 -0.21 5.91
C ARG A 50 -5.74 -0.28 7.08
N PHE A 51 -5.10 -1.40 7.08
CA PHE A 51 -4.24 -1.55 8.27
C PHE A 51 -2.83 -1.05 7.93
N THR A 52 -2.29 -0.36 8.98
CA THR A 52 -1.02 0.36 8.76
C THR A 52 0.10 -0.67 8.51
N GLY A 53 0.03 -1.83 9.09
CA GLY A 53 1.13 -2.80 9.04
C GLY A 53 1.02 -3.73 7.83
N PHE A 54 -0.18 -3.64 7.14
CA PHE A 54 -0.32 -4.44 5.90
C PHE A 54 0.34 -3.72 4.71
N ARG A 55 1.59 -4.21 4.35
CA ARG A 55 2.40 -3.33 3.47
C ARG A 55 2.79 -4.07 2.20
N TYR A 56 2.57 -5.39 2.14
CA TYR A 56 2.84 -6.07 0.86
C TYR A 56 1.80 -7.16 0.64
N CYS A 57 1.63 -7.39 -0.58
CA CYS A 57 0.61 -8.38 -0.97
C CYS A 57 1.23 -9.77 -0.97
N LYS A 58 0.54 -10.76 -0.35
CA LYS A 58 1.11 -12.13 -0.30
C LYS A 58 0.74 -12.92 -1.56
N VAL A 59 -0.34 -12.40 -2.15
CA VAL A 59 -0.76 -13.14 -3.36
C VAL A 59 0.15 -12.78 -4.54
N HIS A 60 0.50 -11.43 -4.65
CA HIS A 60 1.23 -11.03 -5.88
C HIS A 60 2.66 -10.63 -5.53
N HIS A 61 3.00 -10.79 -4.26
CA HIS A 61 4.37 -10.57 -3.75
C HIS A 61 4.94 -9.22 -4.21
N CYS A 62 4.14 -8.17 -3.95
CA CYS A 62 4.59 -6.79 -4.26
C CYS A 62 4.19 -5.84 -3.13
N MET A 63 4.94 -4.68 -3.23
CA MET A 63 4.57 -3.70 -2.18
C MET A 63 3.22 -3.04 -2.51
N LEU A 64 2.38 -2.75 -1.46
CA LEU A 64 1.08 -2.11 -1.69
C LEU A 64 1.29 -0.60 -1.87
N GLU A 65 0.32 0.01 -2.74
CA GLU A 65 0.34 1.47 -2.97
C GLU A 65 -0.78 2.16 -2.19
N ASP A 66 -0.43 3.44 -2.04
CA ASP A 66 -1.53 4.12 -1.30
C ASP A 66 -1.81 5.49 -1.91
N ARG A 67 -1.16 5.67 -3.01
CA ARG A 67 -1.44 6.92 -3.74
C ARG A 67 -1.62 6.63 -5.22
N CYS A 68 -2.30 7.62 -5.83
CA CYS A 68 -2.48 7.50 -7.29
C CYS A 68 -1.14 7.80 -7.99
N HIS A 69 -0.88 6.95 -9.06
CA HIS A 69 0.42 7.09 -9.76
C HIS A 69 0.42 8.28 -10.71
N VAL A 70 -0.83 8.97 -10.95
CA VAL A 70 -0.87 10.12 -11.88
C VAL A 70 -1.00 11.42 -11.09
N CYS A 71 -1.92 11.47 -10.13
CA CYS A 71 -2.13 12.81 -9.50
C CYS A 71 -1.59 12.80 -8.07
N ASN A 72 -1.16 11.65 -7.63
CA ASN A 72 -0.50 11.44 -6.33
C ASN A 72 -1.47 11.66 -5.15
N SER A 73 -2.79 11.70 -5.50
CA SER A 73 -3.73 11.80 -4.36
C SER A 73 -3.78 10.49 -3.57
N THR A 74 -3.92 10.59 -2.27
CA THR A 74 -4.11 9.36 -1.45
C THR A 74 -5.41 8.65 -1.85
N VAL A 75 -5.38 7.39 -1.63
CA VAL A 75 -6.55 6.61 -2.05
C VAL A 75 -7.52 6.51 -0.85
N THR A 76 -8.58 7.19 -1.15
CA THR A 76 -9.67 7.14 -0.14
C THR A 76 -10.96 6.67 -0.83
N MET A 77 -11.94 6.18 0.04
CA MET A 77 -13.22 5.79 -0.58
C MET A 77 -14.21 6.96 -0.50
N PRO A 78 -14.84 7.19 -1.70
CA PRO A 78 -15.77 8.32 -1.71
C PRO A 78 -17.03 8.04 -0.87
N ALA A 79 -17.38 9.05 -0.15
CA ALA A 79 -18.70 8.91 0.52
C ALA A 79 -19.82 8.69 -0.49
N ASN A 80 -19.51 9.32 -1.70
CA ASN A 80 -20.47 9.19 -2.81
C ASN A 80 -19.72 9.10 -4.16
N GLN A 81 -20.08 7.97 -4.89
CA GLN A 81 -19.32 7.76 -6.15
C GLN A 81 -19.85 8.70 -7.25
N LEU A 82 -21.01 9.23 -7.14
CA LEU A 82 -21.60 10.08 -8.18
C LEU A 82 -20.96 11.47 -8.19
N GLN A 83 -20.35 11.77 -6.99
CA GLN A 83 -19.77 13.13 -6.93
C GLN A 83 -18.24 13.05 -6.85
N ALA A 84 -17.80 11.81 -7.06
CA ALA A 84 -16.33 11.67 -6.98
C ALA A 84 -15.71 11.88 -8.36
N GLY A 85 -14.32 12.01 -8.37
CA GLY A 85 -13.64 12.04 -9.69
C GLY A 85 -13.48 13.47 -10.18
N PRO A 86 -12.86 13.71 -11.33
CA PRO A 86 -12.54 15.06 -11.84
C PRO A 86 -13.80 15.93 -11.99
N GLY A 87 -13.74 17.01 -11.19
CA GLY A 87 -14.85 18.00 -11.33
C GLY A 87 -16.15 17.47 -10.73
N GLY A 88 -16.08 16.23 -9.99
CA GLY A 88 -17.29 15.72 -9.33
C GLY A 88 -18.25 15.02 -10.31
N LYS A 89 -17.78 14.52 -11.29
CA LYS A 89 -18.69 13.97 -12.33
C LYS A 89 -18.93 12.47 -12.08
N GLY A 90 -18.41 12.01 -11.04
CA GLY A 90 -18.75 10.61 -10.68
C GLY A 90 -17.67 9.65 -11.19
N ILE A 91 -17.50 8.50 -10.44
CA ILE A 91 -16.61 7.41 -10.86
C ILE A 91 -17.40 6.10 -10.83
N ALA A 92 -17.24 5.40 -11.80
CA ALA A 92 -18.08 4.20 -11.97
C ALA A 92 -17.49 3.01 -11.20
N TYR A 93 -16.11 3.07 -11.11
CA TYR A 93 -15.51 1.90 -10.43
C TYR A 93 -14.50 2.36 -9.36
N LEU A 94 -14.35 1.52 -8.33
CA LEU A 94 -13.50 1.90 -7.18
C LEU A 94 -12.01 1.71 -7.53
N LYS A 95 -11.79 1.07 -8.66
CA LYS A 95 -10.38 0.95 -9.09
C LYS A 95 -9.90 2.24 -9.77
N HIS A 96 -10.91 3.19 -9.84
CA HIS A 96 -10.49 4.48 -10.41
C HIS A 96 -10.19 5.49 -9.28
N CYS A 97 -9.11 6.32 -9.59
CA CYS A 97 -8.77 7.35 -8.61
C CYS A 97 -9.96 8.29 -8.36
N MET A 98 -10.07 8.58 -7.07
CA MET A 98 -11.28 9.37 -6.74
C MET A 98 -11.04 10.85 -7.00
N SER A 99 -9.80 11.13 -7.22
CA SER A 99 -9.51 12.55 -7.50
C SER A 99 -9.39 12.80 -9.01
N CYS A 100 -8.63 12.02 -9.72
CA CYS A 100 -8.40 12.38 -11.13
C CYS A 100 -9.06 11.34 -12.06
N GLY A 101 -9.55 10.19 -11.57
CA GLY A 101 -10.34 9.20 -12.37
C GLY A 101 -9.43 8.18 -13.05
N GLU A 102 -8.13 8.31 -12.95
CA GLU A 102 -7.24 7.32 -13.60
C GLU A 102 -7.37 5.93 -12.97
N ASP A 103 -7.14 4.99 -13.91
CA ASP A 103 -7.18 3.58 -13.44
C ASP A 103 -5.98 3.27 -12.53
N LEU A 104 -6.26 2.89 -11.33
CA LEU A 104 -5.18 2.66 -10.32
C LEU A 104 -4.43 1.36 -10.64
N CYS A 105 -5.08 0.50 -11.42
CA CYS A 105 -4.44 -0.78 -11.79
C CYS A 105 -3.21 -0.56 -12.68
N LYS A 106 -3.07 0.65 -13.21
CA LYS A 106 -2.00 0.89 -14.20
C LYS A 106 -0.72 1.34 -13.49
N GLY A 107 -0.80 1.44 -12.27
CA GLY A 107 0.38 1.89 -11.52
C GLY A 107 1.41 0.76 -11.37
N SER A 108 2.67 1.10 -11.42
CA SER A 108 3.73 0.07 -11.23
C SER A 108 3.99 -0.14 -9.73
N THR A 109 4.34 -1.58 -9.56
CA THR A 109 4.58 -1.87 -8.12
C THR A 109 5.99 -2.44 -7.93
N LEU A 110 6.58 -2.26 -6.85
CA LEU A 110 7.87 -2.88 -6.45
C LEU A 110 7.64 -4.28 -5.88
N SER A 111 8.39 -5.29 -6.35
CA SER A 111 8.25 -6.64 -5.78
C SER A 111 8.82 -6.71 -4.34
N THR A 112 8.28 -7.69 -3.58
CA THR A 112 8.73 -7.82 -2.16
C THR A 112 10.21 -8.20 -2.13
N GLY A 113 10.58 -9.09 -3.09
CA GLY A 113 12.02 -9.43 -3.17
C GLY A 113 12.90 -8.18 -3.27
N GLU A 114 12.54 -7.31 -4.15
CA GLU A 114 13.32 -6.06 -4.33
C GLU A 114 13.27 -5.17 -3.06
N ALA A 115 12.22 -5.08 -2.66
CA ALA A 115 12.09 -4.25 -1.43
C ALA A 115 12.92 -4.85 -0.30
N PHE A 116 12.83 -6.17 -0.15
CA PHE A 116 13.48 -6.77 1.03
C PHE A 116 15.01 -6.68 0.88
N SER A 117 15.43 -6.60 -0.35
CA SER A 117 16.88 -6.42 -0.55
C SER A 117 17.36 -5.05 -0.07
N LEU A 118 16.53 -4.18 0.10
CA LEU A 118 16.92 -2.80 0.44
C LEU A 118 16.80 -2.56 1.95
N ILE A 119 16.16 -3.46 2.50
CA ILE A 119 15.89 -3.14 3.91
C ILE A 119 16.57 -4.21 4.77
N SER A 120 16.78 -3.88 6.10
CA SER A 120 17.45 -4.81 7.04
C SER A 120 16.53 -5.97 7.43
N VAL A 121 17.11 -6.98 8.05
CA VAL A 121 16.33 -8.14 8.55
C VAL A 121 15.30 -7.67 9.58
N MET A 122 15.77 -6.79 10.32
CA MET A 122 14.80 -6.27 11.32
C MET A 122 13.60 -5.61 10.64
N GLU A 123 13.76 -4.85 9.72
CA GLU A 123 12.64 -4.21 8.99
C GLU A 123 11.74 -5.26 8.32
N ARG A 124 12.32 -6.28 7.88
CA ARG A 124 11.49 -7.36 7.29
C ARG A 124 10.64 -8.04 8.35
N THR A 125 11.28 -8.22 9.37
CA THR A 125 10.52 -8.83 10.49
C THR A 125 9.36 -7.93 10.90
N LEU A 126 9.64 -6.71 10.96
CA LEU A 126 8.53 -5.80 11.33
C LEU A 126 7.39 -5.89 10.31
N MET A 127 7.71 -6.03 9.03
CA MET A 127 6.64 -6.19 8.01
C MET A 127 5.87 -7.50 8.24
N ALA A 128 6.61 -8.48 8.55
CA ALA A 128 5.91 -9.74 8.83
C ALA A 128 5.03 -9.64 10.08
N ASN A 129 5.55 -8.89 10.99
CA ASN A 129 4.71 -8.70 12.20
C ASN A 129 3.38 -8.02 11.85
N GLY A 130 3.43 -7.10 10.88
CA GLY A 130 2.15 -6.48 10.46
C GLY A 130 1.12 -7.52 10.02
N LEU A 131 1.53 -8.47 9.25
CA LEU A 131 0.60 -9.54 8.81
C LEU A 131 0.14 -10.39 9.99
N ALA A 132 1.09 -10.65 10.84
CA ALA A 132 0.71 -11.43 12.03
C ALA A 132 -0.35 -10.70 12.87
N VAL A 133 -0.17 -9.42 12.91
CA VAL A 133 -1.20 -8.65 13.66
C VAL A 133 -2.58 -8.85 13.02
N LEU A 134 -2.64 -8.72 11.71
CA LEU A 134 -3.93 -8.93 11.03
C LEU A 134 -4.48 -10.33 11.31
N ARG A 135 -3.64 -11.27 11.24
CA ARG A 135 -4.11 -12.64 11.54
C ARG A 135 -4.61 -12.75 12.98
N ALA A 136 -3.81 -12.13 13.84
CA ALA A 136 -4.23 -12.15 15.26
C ALA A 136 -5.62 -11.51 15.45
N LEU A 137 -5.81 -10.42 14.74
CA LEU A 137 -7.12 -9.75 14.92
C LEU A 137 -8.24 -10.59 14.32
N LEU A 138 -7.92 -11.34 13.30
CA LEU A 138 -8.95 -12.20 12.68
C LEU A 138 -9.24 -13.42 13.55
N GLU A 139 -8.24 -13.86 14.20
CA GLU A 139 -8.42 -15.14 14.92
C GLU A 139 -8.70 -14.87 16.40
N GLY A 140 -8.38 -13.64 16.79
CA GLY A 140 -8.67 -13.30 18.21
C GLY A 140 -7.54 -13.70 19.16
N TYR A 141 -6.39 -14.16 18.57
CA TYR A 141 -5.22 -14.48 19.43
C TYR A 141 -3.96 -14.49 18.57
N LEU A 142 -2.65 -14.55 19.30
CA LEU A 142 -1.39 -14.59 18.54
C LEU A 142 -0.61 -15.86 18.92
N PHE A 143 0.31 -16.16 17.90
CA PHE A 143 1.22 -17.27 18.21
C PHE A 143 2.65 -16.73 18.36
N ARG A 144 3.36 -17.32 19.39
CA ARG A 144 4.81 -17.03 19.47
C ARG A 144 5.61 -18.18 18.83
N ASP A 145 6.46 -17.89 17.82
CA ASP A 145 7.25 -18.66 16.83
C ASP A 145 7.99 -19.83 17.49
N THR A 146 7.32 -20.54 18.46
CA THR A 146 7.95 -21.84 18.76
C THR A 146 7.19 -22.54 19.88
N ALA A 147 6.08 -22.00 20.30
CA ALA A 147 5.49 -22.73 21.44
C ALA A 147 3.98 -22.88 21.22
N GLU A 148 3.52 -23.07 19.79
CA GLU A 148 2.06 -23.24 19.53
C GLU A 148 1.22 -22.72 20.72
N LYS A 149 1.79 -21.85 21.49
CA LYS A 149 0.96 -21.32 22.58
C LYS A 149 0.20 -20.07 22.10
N LYS A 150 -1.21 -20.15 22.45
CA LYS A 150 -2.06 -19.00 22.07
C LYS A 150 -1.89 -17.86 23.08
N LEU A 151 -1.48 -16.72 22.49
CA LEU A 151 -1.40 -15.53 23.36
C LEU A 151 -2.60 -14.61 23.13
N PRO A 152 -3.05 -13.92 24.20
CA PRO A 152 -4.21 -13.01 24.07
C PRO A 152 -3.87 -11.78 23.21
N LEU A 153 -4.96 -11.13 22.78
CA LEU A 153 -4.76 -9.94 21.90
C LEU A 153 -4.10 -8.80 22.66
N SER A 154 -4.26 -8.82 23.98
CA SER A 154 -3.63 -7.73 24.76
C SER A 154 -2.11 -7.72 24.58
N THR A 155 -1.58 -8.86 24.11
CA THR A 155 -0.12 -8.93 23.84
C THR A 155 0.28 -7.94 22.74
N LEU A 156 -0.62 -7.66 21.93
CA LEU A 156 -0.32 -6.70 20.83
C LEU A 156 0.06 -5.33 21.40
N CYS A 157 -0.56 -4.97 22.53
CA CYS A 157 -0.22 -3.66 23.12
C CYS A 157 1.25 -3.61 23.57
N ARG A 158 1.66 -4.71 24.09
CA ARG A 158 3.07 -4.79 24.55
C ARG A 158 4.04 -4.76 23.36
N LEU A 159 3.66 -5.50 22.38
CA LEU A 159 4.54 -5.50 21.18
C LEU A 159 4.59 -4.12 20.53
N ASP A 160 3.45 -3.52 20.53
CA ASP A 160 3.43 -2.16 19.94
C ASP A 160 4.30 -1.21 20.76
N GLN A 161 4.29 -1.29 22.09
CA GLN A 161 5.10 -0.39 22.95
C GLN A 161 6.60 -0.66 22.75
N GLN A 162 6.91 -1.86 22.32
CA GLN A 162 8.33 -2.20 22.12
C GLN A 162 8.76 -1.91 20.69
N LEU A 163 7.79 -1.36 19.93
CA LEU A 163 8.07 -0.98 18.53
C LEU A 163 8.40 -2.21 17.68
N LEU A 164 7.72 -3.24 18.04
CA LEU A 164 7.91 -4.48 17.25
C LEU A 164 6.78 -4.64 16.23
N LEU A 165 5.89 -3.65 16.22
CA LEU A 165 4.84 -3.63 15.18
C LEU A 165 5.02 -2.42 14.27
N PRO A 166 4.73 -2.69 13.02
CA PRO A 166 4.92 -1.58 12.08
C PRO A 166 3.70 -0.64 12.05
N ASN A 167 3.34 0.05 13.14
CA ASN A 167 2.08 0.81 13.22
C ASN A 167 2.34 2.31 13.02
N GLN A 168 3.54 2.59 12.61
CA GLN A 168 3.77 3.99 12.26
C GLN A 168 3.46 4.22 10.77
N GLU A 169 2.45 5.36 10.59
CA GLU A 169 2.01 5.64 9.20
C GLU A 169 3.20 6.00 8.31
N ASN A 170 4.22 6.72 9.01
CA ASN A 170 5.42 7.10 8.22
C ASN A 170 6.51 6.03 8.32
N TRP A 171 6.01 4.86 8.21
CA TRP A 171 7.07 3.84 8.14
C TRP A 171 7.10 3.22 6.74
N LEU A 172 7.95 3.61 5.93
CA LEU A 172 8.91 2.85 5.10
C LEU A 172 9.94 3.83 4.51
N THR A 173 11.22 3.60 5.19
CA THR A 173 12.23 4.26 4.32
C THR A 173 13.58 3.58 4.50
N VAL A 174 14.27 2.37 3.70
CA VAL A 174 15.47 3.17 3.36
C VAL A 174 15.36 3.69 1.91
N ALA A 175 14.98 5.40 2.20
CA ALA A 175 14.40 6.55 1.47
C ALA A 175 13.60 6.07 0.24
N ILE A 176 12.43 5.31 1.04
CA ILE A 176 11.09 4.80 0.63
C ILE A 176 11.16 4.24 -0.78
N LEU A 177 11.76 3.43 -0.25
CA LEU A 177 12.64 2.32 -0.61
C LEU A 177 12.91 2.27 -2.12
N ARG A 178 14.11 3.25 -1.78
CA ARG A 178 14.78 4.35 -2.53
C ARG A 178 14.30 4.38 -3.98
N GLY A 179 13.03 4.81 -3.81
CA GLY A 179 11.89 5.52 -4.41
C GLY A 179 11.31 4.74 -5.61
N ARG A 180 9.94 2.62 -5.04
CA ARG A 180 9.95 3.78 -5.96
C ARG A 180 11.21 3.78 -6.85
N LEU A 181 12.12 2.22 -6.20
CA LEU A 181 13.53 2.15 -6.67
C LEU A 181 13.57 1.93 -8.18
N LEU A 182 13.43 3.57 -7.95
CA LEU A 182 13.57 4.58 -9.01
C LEU A 182 12.56 4.34 -10.14
N GLN A 183 11.28 4.49 -9.34
CA GLN A 183 9.88 4.43 -9.84
C GLN A 183 9.84 3.87 -11.25
N ARG A 184 10.71 3.11 -10.55
CA ARG A 184 10.67 1.70 -11.00
C ARG A 184 11.51 1.49 -12.25
N ILE A 185 12.72 2.36 -12.19
CA ILE A 185 13.86 2.51 -13.12
C ILE A 185 13.41 2.19 -14.55
N ARG A 186 12.26 3.78 -14.43
CA ARG A 186 12.32 3.37 -15.85
C ARG A 186 10.93 3.02 -16.37
N ARG A 187 9.99 2.44 -14.99
CA ARG A 187 8.90 2.31 -15.98
C ARG A 187 9.43 2.41 -17.42
N ARG A 188 11.02 2.24 -17.02
CA ARG A 188 12.38 2.07 -17.51
C ARG A 188 12.39 1.05 -18.65
N ALA A 189 12.27 2.11 -18.98
CA ALA A 189 13.16 2.23 -20.14
C ALA A 189 12.38 1.91 -21.42
N THR A 190 11.15 2.35 -21.50
CA THR A 190 10.10 1.69 -22.32
C THR A 190 8.91 2.65 -22.43
N GLU A 191 8.78 2.41 -22.19
CA GLU A 191 8.55 3.53 -23.16
C GLU A 191 9.76 3.74 -24.07
N ARG A 192 11.03 2.71 -23.40
CA ARG A 192 12.33 2.55 -24.04
C ARG A 192 12.17 1.67 -25.29
N GLN A 193 11.67 2.54 -26.21
CA GLN A 193 11.40 1.57 -27.30
C GLN A 193 10.03 1.85 -27.92
N ALA A 194 8.62 2.29 -27.19
CA ALA A 194 7.50 2.96 -27.89
C ALA A 194 8.00 4.08 -28.82
N SER A 195 9.11 4.65 -29.31
CA SER A 195 10.05 5.70 -29.72
C SER A 195 11.13 5.10 -30.63
N ARG A 196 11.47 3.86 -30.60
CA ARG A 196 12.26 3.33 -31.74
C ARG A 196 11.36 2.96 -32.92
N GLY A 197 10.33 3.10 -33.39
CA GLY A 197 9.20 2.62 -34.22
C GLY A 197 8.32 3.80 -34.66
N GLU A 198 8.38 5.11 -34.63
CA GLU A 198 7.74 6.25 -35.32
C GLU A 198 8.80 7.03 -36.12
N HIS A 199 10.12 7.34 -36.30
CA HIS A 199 11.31 7.83 -37.02
C HIS A 199 11.69 6.91 -38.18
N THR A 200 11.54 5.88 -38.39
CA THR A 200 11.53 5.23 -39.71
C THR A 200 10.34 5.72 -40.55
N GLU A 201 9.35 6.38 -40.12
CA GLU A 201 8.13 6.81 -40.85
C GLU A 201 8.18 8.32 -41.14
N ALA A 202 8.99 9.45 -41.14
CA ALA A 202 9.01 10.90 -41.45
C ALA A 202 10.24 11.25 -42.28
N THR A 203 11.37 10.45 -42.58
CA THR A 203 12.49 10.69 -43.51
C THR A 203 12.15 10.14 -44.91
N GLN A 204 11.01 9.71 -44.96
CA GLN A 204 10.50 9.43 -46.33
C GLN A 204 9.69 10.61 -46.85
N GLY A 205 9.80 11.98 -46.30
CA GLY A 205 8.96 13.01 -46.96
C GLY A 205 9.79 14.27 -47.25
N ASP A 206 11.18 14.38 -47.61
CA ASP A 206 11.69 15.66 -48.16
C ASP A 206 12.86 15.39 -49.10
N GLU A 207 12.82 14.32 -49.86
CA GLU A 207 13.65 14.39 -51.09
C GLU A 207 12.76 14.59 -52.33
N ALA A 208 11.78 15.60 -52.09
CA ALA A 208 11.33 15.98 -53.46
C ALA A 208 11.43 17.50 -53.61
N VAL A 209 12.64 18.10 -53.79
CA VAL A 209 12.43 19.16 -54.81
C VAL A 209 13.76 19.43 -55.50
N GLY A 210 14.12 18.56 -56.43
CA GLY A 210 14.42 18.50 -57.87
C GLY A 210 14.37 19.89 -58.54
N GLU A 211 15.58 20.54 -58.61
CA GLU A 211 16.34 21.13 -59.74
C GLU A 211 15.59 20.99 -61.06
N HIS A 212 14.80 22.07 -61.48
CA HIS A 212 14.81 22.38 -62.92
C HIS A 212 15.39 23.79 -63.15
#